data_AF-A0A1F9VWJ1-F1
#
_entry.id   AF-A0A1F9VWJ1-F1
#
_cell.length_a   1.000
_cell.length_b   1.000
_cell.length_c   1.000
_cell.angle_alpha   90.00
_cell.angle_beta   90.00
_cell.angle_gamma   90.00
#
_symmetry.space_group_name_H-M   'P 1'
#
loop_
_entity.id
_entity.type
_entity.pdbx_description
1 polymer ?
#
loop_
_entity_poly.entity_id
_entity_poly.type
_entity_poly.pdbx_seq_one_letter_code
_entity_poly.pdbx_strand_id
1 'polypeptide(L)'
;HTTNNRMEMLGAIEALGAVRDRPEPVKLFTDSGLLINGIKGWIHGWKRNGWQTAAGKPVVNQDLWERLDSLVQARKGRLAWGHVKGHAGHELNERCDVIAVAFSKGVKIGLYDGPAVGCGYSLLEPGAEHLRETAPRQKSSSSKPRAKAGGYYLSFVSGSVERHLTWPQCQARVHGVSGAKFKKVSSAEEERAALEQWGAC
;
A
#
# COMPACT_ATOMS: atom_id res chain seq x y z
N HIS A 1 -6.98 17.72 15.80
CA HIS A 1 -5.68 17.49 15.12
C HIS A 1 -5.93 16.88 13.75
N THR A 2 -5.23 17.37 12.72
CA THR A 2 -5.29 16.79 11.36
C THR A 2 -4.00 16.03 11.06
N THR A 3 -4.04 15.13 10.08
CA THR A 3 -2.88 14.34 9.61
C THR A 3 -2.81 14.40 8.09
N ASN A 4 -1.67 14.06 7.50
CA ASN A 4 -1.51 14.02 6.04
C ASN A 4 -2.61 13.18 5.37
N ASN A 5 -2.82 11.96 5.88
CA ASN A 5 -3.85 11.05 5.36
C ASN A 5 -5.27 11.64 5.45
N ARG A 6 -5.61 12.36 6.54
CA ARG A 6 -6.92 13.02 6.65
C ARG A 6 -7.07 14.13 5.62
N MET A 7 -6.00 14.90 5.36
CA MET A 7 -6.03 15.97 4.36
C MET A 7 -6.11 15.43 2.94
N GLU A 8 -5.41 14.34 2.62
CA GLU A 8 -5.54 13.65 1.32
C GLU A 8 -6.97 13.16 1.08
N MET A 9 -7.59 12.53 2.09
CA MET A 9 -8.98 12.09 2.02
C MET A 9 -9.96 13.27 1.86
N LEU A 10 -9.75 14.35 2.62
CA LEU A 10 -10.57 15.56 2.50
C LEU A 10 -10.45 16.18 1.11
N GLY A 11 -9.24 16.26 0.54
CA GLY A 11 -9.04 16.75 -0.83
C GLY A 11 -9.87 15.97 -1.86
N ALA A 12 -9.85 14.65 -1.77
CA ALA A 12 -10.67 13.80 -2.65
C ALA A 12 -12.18 13.97 -2.42
N ILE A 13 -12.61 14.10 -1.16
CA ILE A 13 -14.02 14.33 -0.79
C ILE A 13 -14.53 15.66 -1.35
N GLU A 14 -13.77 16.75 -1.16
CA GLU A 14 -14.17 18.07 -1.63
C GLU A 14 -14.16 18.14 -3.16
N ALA A 15 -13.17 17.50 -3.82
CA ALA A 15 -13.15 17.39 -5.29
C ALA A 15 -14.38 16.64 -5.84
N LEU A 16 -14.75 15.50 -5.25
CA LEU A 16 -15.95 14.76 -5.65
C LEU A 16 -17.24 15.49 -5.29
N GLY A 17 -17.27 16.22 -4.17
CA GLY A 17 -18.39 17.07 -3.77
C GLY A 17 -18.65 18.17 -4.78
N ALA A 18 -17.60 18.84 -5.28
CA ALA A 18 -17.71 19.91 -6.27
C ALA A 18 -18.30 19.45 -7.61
N VAL A 19 -18.11 18.17 -7.97
CA VAL A 19 -18.64 17.58 -9.20
C VAL A 19 -19.79 16.60 -8.97
N ARG A 20 -20.42 16.63 -7.78
CA ARG A 20 -21.48 15.68 -7.41
C ARG A 20 -22.62 15.65 -8.43
N ASP A 21 -23.08 16.84 -8.82
CA ASP A 21 -24.28 17.01 -9.66
C ASP A 21 -23.96 16.95 -11.16
N ARG A 22 -22.72 16.63 -11.53
CA ARG A 22 -22.24 16.54 -12.92
C ARG A 22 -22.54 15.15 -13.55
N PRO A 23 -23.23 15.07 -14.69
CA PRO A 23 -23.58 13.79 -15.33
C PRO A 23 -22.42 13.09 -16.06
N GLU A 24 -21.34 13.81 -16.36
CA GLU A 24 -20.19 13.30 -17.10
C GLU A 24 -19.38 12.29 -16.27
N PRO A 25 -18.71 11.29 -16.87
CA PRO A 25 -17.75 10.46 -16.17
C PRO A 25 -16.60 11.28 -15.57
N VAL A 26 -16.13 10.89 -14.37
CA VAL A 26 -15.01 11.54 -13.68
C VAL A 26 -13.86 10.55 -13.51
N LYS A 27 -12.63 11.02 -13.73
CA LYS A 27 -11.40 10.33 -13.36
C LYS A 27 -10.72 11.11 -12.24
N LEU A 28 -10.52 10.47 -11.10
CA LEU A 28 -9.80 11.06 -9.96
C LEU A 28 -8.43 10.41 -9.85
N PHE A 29 -7.39 11.23 -9.90
CA PHE A 29 -6.00 10.83 -9.75
C PHE A 29 -5.46 11.24 -8.38
N THR A 30 -4.73 10.33 -7.74
CA THR A 30 -4.08 10.57 -6.45
C THR A 30 -2.82 9.72 -6.35
N ASP A 31 -1.82 10.21 -5.65
CA ASP A 31 -0.61 9.47 -5.23
C ASP A 31 -0.77 8.78 -3.87
N SER A 32 -1.90 8.99 -3.19
CA SER A 32 -2.20 8.37 -1.90
C SER A 32 -2.49 6.88 -2.07
N GLY A 33 -1.49 6.07 -1.73
CA GLY A 33 -1.63 4.62 -1.67
C GLY A 33 -2.70 4.17 -0.66
N LEU A 34 -2.86 4.89 0.45
CA LEU A 34 -3.90 4.61 1.44
C LEU A 34 -5.29 4.80 0.85
N LEU A 35 -5.51 5.92 0.17
CA LEU A 35 -6.80 6.23 -0.46
C LEU A 35 -7.15 5.21 -1.54
N ILE A 36 -6.21 4.93 -2.45
CA ILE A 36 -6.42 3.98 -3.57
C ILE A 36 -6.67 2.55 -3.06
N ASN A 37 -5.86 2.06 -2.12
CA ASN A 37 -6.03 0.70 -1.61
C ASN A 37 -7.30 0.57 -0.76
N GLY A 38 -7.64 1.61 0.01
CA GLY A 38 -8.87 1.64 0.78
C GLY A 38 -10.10 1.59 -0.10
N ILE A 39 -10.20 2.47 -1.11
CA ILE A 39 -11.40 2.54 -1.97
C ILE A 39 -11.53 1.35 -2.92
N LYS A 40 -10.43 0.79 -3.43
CA LYS A 40 -10.45 -0.37 -4.34
C LYS A 40 -10.56 -1.72 -3.62
N GLY A 41 -10.39 -1.75 -2.30
CA GLY A 41 -10.23 -3.00 -1.55
C GLY A 41 -10.91 -2.97 -0.18
N TRP A 42 -10.26 -2.31 0.79
CA TRP A 42 -10.59 -2.46 2.21
C TRP A 42 -12.02 -2.03 2.57
N ILE A 43 -12.52 -0.98 1.90
CA ILE A 43 -13.83 -0.39 2.19
C ILE A 43 -14.98 -1.41 2.09
N HIS A 44 -14.88 -2.37 1.18
CA HIS A 44 -15.90 -3.42 1.04
C HIS A 44 -15.93 -4.35 2.26
N GLY A 45 -14.76 -4.66 2.83
CA GLY A 45 -14.65 -5.46 4.06
C GLY A 45 -15.16 -4.67 5.26
N TRP A 46 -14.75 -3.41 5.39
CA TRP A 46 -15.18 -2.55 6.48
C TRP A 46 -16.69 -2.36 6.51
N LYS A 47 -17.33 -2.07 5.37
CA LYS A 47 -18.79 -1.94 5.29
C LYS A 47 -19.53 -3.21 5.72
N ARG A 48 -19.03 -4.39 5.34
CA ARG A 48 -19.62 -5.67 5.76
C ARG A 48 -19.46 -5.94 7.26
N ASN A 49 -18.38 -5.46 7.85
CA ASN A 49 -18.04 -5.68 9.26
C ASN A 49 -18.44 -4.50 10.16
N GLY A 50 -19.42 -3.68 9.77
CA GLY A 50 -19.88 -2.55 10.57
C GLY A 50 -18.80 -1.51 10.88
N TRP A 51 -17.93 -1.24 9.90
CA TRP A 51 -16.79 -0.31 9.99
C TRP A 51 -15.74 -0.68 11.04
N GLN A 52 -15.50 -1.99 11.18
CA GLN A 52 -14.42 -2.52 12.01
C GLN A 52 -13.32 -3.16 11.16
N THR A 53 -12.09 -3.05 11.66
CA THR A 53 -10.92 -3.75 11.14
C THR A 53 -11.00 -5.25 11.47
N ALA A 54 -10.16 -6.07 10.83
CA ALA A 54 -10.08 -7.51 11.13
C ALA A 54 -9.70 -7.81 12.60
N ALA A 55 -9.09 -6.85 13.29
CA ALA A 55 -8.76 -6.92 14.70
C ALA A 55 -9.91 -6.46 15.64
N GLY A 56 -11.11 -6.21 15.11
CA GLY A 56 -12.28 -5.77 15.88
C GLY A 56 -12.22 -4.30 16.36
N LYS A 57 -11.21 -3.55 15.93
CA LYS A 57 -11.09 -2.11 16.25
C LYS A 57 -11.83 -1.26 15.22
N PRO A 58 -12.38 -0.09 15.61
CA PRO A 58 -12.94 0.87 14.67
C PRO A 58 -11.94 1.26 13.57
N VAL A 59 -12.45 1.48 12.36
CA VAL A 59 -11.63 1.93 11.23
C VAL A 59 -11.10 3.35 11.50
N VAL A 60 -9.81 3.55 11.30
CA VAL A 60 -9.20 4.89 11.40
C VAL A 60 -9.75 5.78 10.29
N ASN A 61 -10.16 7.00 10.65
CA ASN A 61 -10.82 7.96 9.76
C ASN A 61 -12.15 7.45 9.16
N GLN A 62 -12.88 6.62 9.90
CA GLN A 62 -14.20 6.10 9.50
C GLN A 62 -15.13 7.23 9.02
N ASP A 63 -15.15 8.36 9.71
CA ASP A 63 -15.93 9.56 9.36
C ASP A 63 -15.71 10.01 7.90
N LEU A 64 -14.45 10.02 7.46
CA LEU A 64 -14.08 10.43 6.10
C LEU A 64 -14.36 9.31 5.09
N TRP A 65 -14.14 8.05 5.47
CA TRP A 65 -14.44 6.91 4.59
C TRP A 65 -15.92 6.79 4.27
N GLU A 66 -16.80 7.00 5.25
CA GLU A 66 -18.25 6.98 5.06
C GLU A 66 -18.71 8.12 4.13
N ARG A 67 -18.18 9.33 4.33
CA ARG A 67 -18.47 10.47 3.45
C ARG A 67 -17.97 10.23 2.03
N LEU A 68 -16.76 9.71 1.89
CA LEU A 68 -16.18 9.37 0.58
C LEU A 68 -16.98 8.29 -0.13
N ASP A 69 -17.32 7.18 0.54
CA ASP A 69 -18.13 6.10 -0.04
C ASP A 69 -19.48 6.63 -0.53
N SER A 70 -20.15 7.46 0.27
CA SER A 70 -21.43 8.07 -0.11
C SER A 70 -21.32 8.86 -1.41
N LEU A 71 -20.27 9.67 -1.57
CA LEU A 71 -19.99 10.40 -2.81
C LEU A 71 -19.69 9.46 -3.98
N VAL A 72 -18.89 8.42 -3.76
CA VAL A 72 -18.57 7.41 -4.78
C VAL A 72 -19.82 6.68 -5.26
N GLN A 73 -20.72 6.27 -4.35
CA GLN A 73 -21.98 5.63 -4.69
C GLN A 73 -22.91 6.57 -5.47
N ALA A 74 -22.97 7.86 -5.10
CA ALA A 74 -23.79 8.85 -5.80
C ALA A 74 -23.41 9.00 -7.28
N ARG A 75 -22.16 8.69 -7.64
CA ARG A 75 -21.67 8.69 -9.04
C ARG A 75 -22.17 7.49 -9.86
N LYS A 76 -22.77 6.47 -9.23
CA LYS A 76 -23.36 5.29 -9.90
C LYS A 76 -22.40 4.61 -10.89
N GLY A 77 -21.14 4.44 -10.51
CA GLY A 77 -20.11 3.83 -11.35
C GLY A 77 -19.49 4.76 -12.41
N ARG A 78 -19.91 6.01 -12.53
CA ARG A 78 -19.30 7.04 -13.40
C ARG A 78 -18.07 7.70 -12.78
N LEU A 79 -17.29 6.94 -12.02
CA LEU A 79 -16.06 7.38 -11.36
C LEU A 79 -14.97 6.31 -11.56
N ALA A 80 -13.84 6.74 -12.11
CA ALA A 80 -12.64 5.91 -12.25
C ALA A 80 -11.49 6.49 -11.41
N TRP A 81 -10.65 5.59 -10.89
CA TRP A 81 -9.55 5.93 -9.97
C TRP A 81 -8.20 5.64 -10.60
N GLY A 82 -7.39 6.67 -10.77
CA GLY A 82 -5.99 6.58 -11.20
C GLY A 82 -5.03 6.73 -10.03
N HIS A 83 -4.00 5.88 -9.99
CA HIS A 83 -2.92 5.99 -9.01
C HIS A 83 -1.70 6.56 -9.71
N VAL A 84 -1.36 7.81 -9.42
CA VAL A 84 -0.16 8.45 -9.95
C VAL A 84 1.03 8.19 -9.03
N LYS A 85 2.24 8.23 -9.58
CA LYS A 85 3.46 8.22 -8.78
C LYS A 85 3.64 9.60 -8.14
N GLY A 86 3.79 9.66 -6.82
CA GLY A 86 4.14 10.90 -6.12
C GLY A 86 5.51 11.40 -6.57
N HIS A 87 5.66 12.72 -6.71
CA HIS A 87 6.90 13.41 -7.11
C HIS A 87 7.58 12.85 -8.38
N ALA A 88 6.77 12.46 -9.36
CA ALA A 88 7.25 11.86 -10.60
C ALA A 88 6.98 12.73 -11.83
N GLY A 89 6.97 14.06 -11.69
CA GLY A 89 6.85 15.00 -12.82
C GLY A 89 5.43 15.18 -13.35
N HIS A 90 4.39 14.70 -12.65
CA HIS A 90 3.01 14.96 -13.09
C HIS A 90 2.57 16.35 -12.63
N GLU A 91 2.52 17.29 -13.57
CA GLU A 91 2.34 18.72 -13.31
C GLU A 91 1.14 19.03 -12.40
N LEU A 92 -0.02 18.40 -12.63
CA LEU A 92 -1.21 18.67 -11.80
C LEU A 92 -1.10 18.05 -10.41
N ASN A 93 -0.39 16.94 -10.23
CA ASN A 93 -0.17 16.38 -8.89
C ASN A 93 0.76 17.30 -8.09
N GLU A 94 1.85 17.73 -8.71
CA GLU A 94 2.79 18.66 -8.10
C GLU A 94 2.13 20.01 -7.80
N ARG A 95 1.21 20.48 -8.67
CA ARG A 95 0.42 21.67 -8.40
C ARG A 95 -0.49 21.50 -7.19
N CYS A 96 -1.14 20.35 -7.04
CA CYS A 96 -1.93 20.03 -5.84
C CYS A 96 -1.06 20.06 -4.57
N ASP A 97 0.15 19.49 -4.61
CA ASP A 97 1.10 19.52 -3.49
C ASP A 97 1.49 20.95 -3.12
N VAL A 98 1.82 21.78 -4.11
CA VAL A 98 2.17 23.20 -3.89
C VAL A 98 1.00 23.96 -3.23
N ILE A 99 -0.23 23.73 -3.69
CA ILE A 99 -1.43 24.37 -3.13
C ILE A 99 -1.64 23.90 -1.67
N ALA A 100 -1.55 22.60 -1.41
CA ALA A 100 -1.72 22.03 -0.07
C ALA A 100 -0.65 22.55 0.91
N VAL A 101 0.61 22.61 0.49
CA VAL A 101 1.73 23.14 1.28
C VAL A 101 1.54 24.63 1.55
N ALA A 102 1.13 25.42 0.57
CA ALA A 102 0.87 26.84 0.75
C ALA A 102 -0.22 27.08 1.82
N PHE A 103 -1.37 26.42 1.68
CA PHE A 103 -2.46 26.58 2.64
C PHE A 103 -2.11 26.06 4.04
N SER A 104 -1.34 24.97 4.16
CA SER A 104 -0.89 24.49 5.48
C SER A 104 0.03 25.49 6.21
N LYS A 105 0.74 26.35 5.46
CA LYS A 105 1.57 27.45 5.97
C LYS A 105 0.80 28.77 6.12
N GLY A 106 -0.50 28.79 5.86
CA GLY A 106 -1.32 30.02 5.87
C GLY A 106 -1.02 30.97 4.71
N VAL A 107 -0.28 30.53 3.69
CA VAL A 107 0.03 31.33 2.50
C VAL A 107 -1.15 31.26 1.54
N LYS A 108 -1.69 32.44 1.17
CA LYS A 108 -2.70 32.54 0.12
C LYS A 108 -2.03 32.39 -1.24
N ILE A 109 -2.41 31.35 -1.99
CA ILE A 109 -1.98 31.15 -3.36
C ILE A 109 -3.12 31.47 -4.32
N GLY A 110 -2.82 32.12 -5.43
CA GLY A 110 -3.78 32.32 -6.52
C GLY A 110 -4.16 30.98 -7.13
N LEU A 111 -5.44 30.61 -7.01
CA LEU A 111 -6.00 29.45 -7.71
C LEU A 111 -6.33 29.86 -9.14
N TYR A 112 -6.09 28.97 -10.08
CA TYR A 112 -6.46 29.22 -11.47
C TYR A 112 -7.98 29.21 -11.59
N ASP A 113 -8.54 30.30 -12.10
CA ASP A 113 -9.97 30.46 -12.37
C ASP A 113 -10.12 30.97 -13.81
N GLY A 114 -10.41 30.04 -14.72
CA GLY A 114 -10.45 30.31 -16.16
C GLY A 114 -10.73 29.05 -16.98
N PRO A 115 -10.83 29.18 -18.31
CA PRO A 115 -11.05 28.05 -19.20
C PRO A 115 -9.93 26.99 -19.07
N ALA A 116 -10.28 25.74 -19.33
CA ALA A 116 -9.31 24.64 -19.43
C ALA A 116 -8.24 24.90 -20.51
N VAL A 117 -8.64 25.56 -21.60
CA VAL A 117 -7.73 25.97 -22.67
C VAL A 117 -6.86 27.12 -22.19
N GLY A 118 -5.54 26.97 -22.26
CA GLY A 118 -4.58 28.03 -21.91
C GLY A 118 -4.26 28.12 -20.42
N CYS A 119 -4.64 27.15 -19.59
CA CYS A 119 -4.34 27.15 -18.15
C CYS A 119 -2.86 26.92 -17.80
N GLY A 120 -2.01 26.64 -18.80
CA GLY A 120 -0.58 26.39 -18.61
C GLY A 120 -0.24 24.99 -18.06
N TYR A 121 -1.24 24.13 -17.85
CA TYR A 121 -1.07 22.75 -17.42
C TYR A 121 -1.69 21.79 -18.44
N SER A 122 -1.09 20.61 -18.60
CA SER A 122 -1.75 19.53 -19.34
C SER A 122 -2.94 18.99 -18.53
N LEU A 123 -4.16 19.29 -18.98
CA LEU A 123 -5.40 18.71 -18.42
C LEU A 123 -5.76 17.35 -19.03
N LEU A 124 -4.86 16.80 -19.85
CA LEU A 124 -4.99 15.45 -20.37
C LEU A 124 -4.75 14.43 -19.26
N GLU A 125 -5.20 13.20 -19.50
CA GLU A 125 -4.91 12.11 -18.58
C GLU A 125 -3.39 11.91 -18.42
N PRO A 126 -2.91 11.56 -17.22
CA PRO A 126 -1.50 11.29 -17.02
C PRO A 126 -1.02 10.19 -17.97
N GLY A 127 0.13 10.40 -18.61
CA GLY A 127 0.81 9.38 -19.39
C GLY A 127 1.14 8.14 -18.55
N ALA A 128 1.34 7.00 -19.22
CA ALA A 128 1.64 5.72 -18.56
C ALA A 128 2.88 5.80 -17.65
N GLU A 129 3.84 6.66 -17.99
CA GLU A 129 5.04 6.96 -17.22
C GLU A 129 4.74 7.54 -15.83
N HIS A 130 3.65 8.29 -15.69
CA HIS A 130 3.22 8.91 -14.42
C HIS A 130 2.28 8.02 -13.61
N LEU A 131 1.63 7.05 -14.26
CA LEU A 131 0.77 6.11 -13.58
C LEU A 131 1.61 5.03 -12.87
N ARG A 132 1.18 4.62 -11.67
CA ARG A 132 1.65 3.36 -11.12
C ARG A 132 1.04 2.24 -11.94
N GLU A 133 1.87 1.33 -12.42
CA GLU A 133 1.40 0.08 -13.02
C GLU A 133 0.40 -0.55 -12.06
N THR A 134 -0.84 -0.68 -12.52
CA THR A 134 -1.75 -1.64 -11.92
C THR A 134 -1.16 -2.99 -12.26
N ALA A 135 -0.34 -3.55 -11.36
CA ALA A 135 0.00 -4.95 -11.45
C ALA A 135 -1.29 -5.70 -11.76
N PRO A 136 -1.35 -6.52 -12.83
CA PRO A 136 -2.57 -7.23 -13.16
C PRO A 136 -2.99 -7.98 -11.90
N ARG A 137 -4.28 -7.89 -11.54
CA ARG A 137 -4.88 -8.73 -10.50
C ARG A 137 -4.36 -10.14 -10.75
N GLN A 138 -3.42 -10.61 -9.94
CA GLN A 138 -3.15 -12.04 -9.86
C GLN A 138 -4.48 -12.62 -9.40
N LYS A 139 -5.21 -13.23 -10.33
CA LYS A 139 -6.35 -14.06 -10.00
C LYS A 139 -5.81 -15.02 -8.95
N SER A 140 -6.32 -14.92 -7.73
CA SER A 140 -6.20 -15.96 -6.73
C SER A 140 -6.98 -17.16 -7.25
N SER A 141 -6.45 -17.86 -8.24
CA SER A 141 -6.86 -19.22 -8.54
C SER A 141 -6.24 -20.07 -7.44
N SER A 142 -7.07 -20.38 -6.45
CA SER A 142 -6.91 -21.59 -5.65
C SER A 142 -6.61 -22.78 -6.56
N SER A 143 -5.78 -23.69 -6.03
CA SER A 143 -5.36 -24.99 -6.55
C SER A 143 -4.35 -25.00 -7.71
N LYS A 144 -3.06 -24.96 -7.36
CA LYS A 144 -2.06 -25.97 -7.77
C LYS A 144 -1.00 -26.10 -6.66
N PRO A 145 -0.61 -27.32 -6.25
CA PRO A 145 0.28 -27.52 -5.12
C PRO A 145 1.68 -27.03 -5.50
N ARG A 146 2.15 -26.00 -4.80
CA ARG A 146 3.51 -25.49 -4.97
C ARG A 146 4.42 -26.40 -4.14
N ALA A 147 5.14 -27.31 -4.80
CA ALA A 147 6.31 -27.93 -4.21
C ALA A 147 7.28 -26.80 -3.81
N LYS A 148 7.35 -26.50 -2.51
CA LYS A 148 8.41 -25.65 -1.96
C LYS A 148 9.70 -26.46 -2.10
N ALA A 149 10.66 -25.94 -2.87
CA ALA A 149 12.06 -26.27 -2.63
C ALA A 149 12.37 -25.81 -1.19
N GLY A 150 12.32 -26.77 -0.25
CA GLY A 150 12.31 -26.53 1.18
C GLY A 150 13.71 -26.24 1.69
N GLY A 151 14.00 -24.98 1.99
CA GLY A 151 15.11 -24.65 2.87
C GLY A 151 14.85 -25.18 4.29
N TYR A 152 15.90 -25.70 4.93
CA TYR A 152 15.90 -26.22 6.29
C TYR A 152 16.77 -25.34 7.20
N TYR A 153 16.65 -25.51 8.50
CA TYR A 153 17.38 -24.76 9.51
C TYR A 153 18.50 -25.63 10.07
N LEU A 154 19.70 -25.09 10.12
CA LEU A 154 20.83 -25.67 10.83
C LEU A 154 20.91 -25.08 12.23
N SER A 155 21.17 -25.92 13.22
CA SER A 155 21.49 -25.52 14.58
C SER A 155 22.80 -26.15 15.02
N PHE A 156 23.68 -25.38 15.63
CA PHE A 156 24.91 -25.83 16.27
C PHE A 156 24.81 -25.57 17.76
N VAL A 157 24.83 -26.65 18.55
CA VAL A 157 24.74 -26.58 20.01
C VAL A 157 25.78 -27.53 20.59
N SER A 158 26.70 -27.00 21.41
CA SER A 158 27.73 -27.77 22.13
C SER A 158 28.52 -28.75 21.25
N GLY A 159 28.93 -28.32 20.05
CA GLY A 159 29.72 -29.15 19.12
C GLY A 159 28.89 -30.04 18.19
N SER A 160 27.56 -30.07 18.32
CA SER A 160 26.67 -30.90 17.51
C SER A 160 25.79 -30.08 16.57
N VAL A 161 25.79 -30.46 15.29
CA VAL A 161 25.01 -29.85 14.21
C VAL A 161 23.76 -30.69 13.94
N GLU A 162 22.59 -30.05 13.86
CA GLU A 162 21.34 -30.69 13.44
C GLU A 162 20.58 -29.90 12.38
N ARG A 163 19.88 -30.62 11.50
CA ARG A 163 19.02 -30.09 10.43
C ARG A 163 17.55 -30.18 10.84
N HIS A 164 16.82 -29.08 10.70
CA HIS A 164 15.41 -28.96 11.08
C HIS A 164 14.59 -28.50 9.89
N LEU A 165 13.48 -29.17 9.59
CA LEU A 165 12.63 -28.79 8.46
C LEU A 165 11.79 -27.53 8.76
N THR A 166 11.61 -27.21 10.04
CA THR A 166 10.76 -26.12 10.49
C THR A 166 11.45 -25.26 11.55
N TRP A 167 11.05 -23.99 11.63
CA TRP A 167 11.57 -23.06 12.63
C TRP A 167 11.30 -23.51 14.09
N PRO A 168 10.10 -24.02 14.46
CA PRO A 168 9.84 -24.43 15.85
C PRO A 168 10.78 -25.54 16.35
N GLN A 169 11.16 -26.49 15.50
CA GLN A 169 12.12 -27.55 15.83
C GLN A 169 13.51 -26.98 16.11
N CYS A 170 13.98 -26.07 15.26
CA CYS A 170 15.26 -25.39 15.44
C CYS A 170 15.25 -24.53 16.71
N GLN A 171 14.18 -23.77 16.91
CA GLN A 171 14.02 -22.88 18.06
C GLN A 171 14.04 -23.65 19.38
N ALA A 172 13.36 -24.80 19.47
CA ALA A 172 13.34 -25.63 20.68
C ALA A 172 14.75 -26.07 21.14
N ARG A 173 15.68 -26.19 20.20
CA ARG A 173 17.05 -26.63 20.47
C ARG A 173 18.01 -25.49 20.84
N VAL A 174 17.84 -24.32 20.24
CA VAL A 174 18.77 -23.18 20.46
C VAL A 174 18.29 -22.22 21.54
N HIS A 175 16.99 -22.22 21.84
CA HIS A 175 16.41 -21.29 22.79
C HIS A 175 16.84 -21.62 24.23
N GLY A 176 17.57 -20.70 24.86
CA GLY A 176 18.04 -20.84 26.25
C GLY A 176 19.38 -21.57 26.40
N VAL A 177 20.04 -21.97 25.30
CA VAL A 177 21.35 -22.63 25.37
C VAL A 177 22.48 -21.64 25.07
N SER A 178 23.39 -21.47 26.03
CA SER A 178 24.55 -20.58 25.89
C SER A 178 25.51 -21.11 24.83
N GLY A 179 25.86 -20.27 23.84
CA GLY A 179 26.75 -20.66 22.73
C GLY A 179 26.07 -21.34 21.54
N ALA A 180 24.73 -21.43 21.51
CA ALA A 180 23.99 -21.97 20.37
C ALA A 180 24.02 -21.03 19.15
N LYS A 181 24.24 -21.59 17.95
CA LYS A 181 24.18 -20.88 16.66
C LYS A 181 23.11 -21.52 15.77
N PHE A 182 22.42 -20.73 14.95
CA PHE A 182 21.48 -21.26 13.95
C PHE A 182 21.53 -20.47 12.64
N LYS A 183 21.21 -21.12 11.53
CA LYS A 183 21.15 -20.51 10.20
C LYS A 183 20.17 -21.25 9.30
N LYS A 184 19.33 -20.52 8.59
CA LYS A 184 18.46 -21.10 7.57
C LYS A 184 19.27 -21.26 6.28
N VAL A 185 19.24 -22.46 5.71
CA VAL A 185 19.94 -22.80 4.48
C VAL A 185 18.97 -23.39 3.48
N SER A 186 19.22 -23.13 2.21
CA SER A 186 18.39 -23.60 1.10
C SER A 186 19.16 -24.45 0.09
N SER A 187 20.48 -24.58 0.27
CA SER A 187 21.37 -25.37 -0.57
C SER A 187 22.48 -26.03 0.25
N ALA A 188 23.10 -27.08 -0.30
CA ALA A 188 24.24 -27.76 0.31
C ALA A 188 25.48 -26.86 0.43
N GLU A 189 25.62 -25.86 -0.44
CA GLU A 189 26.71 -24.87 -0.39
C GLU A 189 26.54 -23.92 0.78
N GLU A 190 25.32 -23.42 1.00
CA GLU A 190 25.01 -22.57 2.16
C GLU A 190 25.19 -23.33 3.48
N GLU A 191 24.85 -24.63 3.49
CA GLU A 191 25.14 -25.50 4.62
C GLU A 191 26.64 -25.59 4.89
N ARG A 192 27.45 -25.95 3.88
CA ARG A 192 28.90 -26.09 4.07
C ARG A 192 29.54 -24.80 4.58
N ALA A 193 29.15 -23.66 4.02
CA ALA A 193 29.61 -22.35 4.47
C ALA A 193 29.17 -22.03 5.91
N ALA A 194 27.97 -22.48 6.33
CA ALA A 194 27.51 -22.33 7.70
C ALA A 194 28.34 -23.17 8.69
N LEU A 195 28.68 -24.40 8.31
CA LEU A 195 29.46 -25.33 9.14
C LEU A 195 30.91 -24.88 9.29
N GLU A 196 31.54 -24.43 8.20
CA GLU A 196 32.89 -23.86 8.20
C GLU A 196 32.96 -22.60 9.08
N GLN A 197 31.97 -21.70 8.96
CA GLN A 197 31.86 -20.51 9.81
C GLN A 197 31.71 -20.86 11.30
N TRP A 198 31.15 -22.03 11.63
CA TRP A 198 30.96 -22.46 13.00
C TRP A 198 32.09 -23.32 13.55
N GLY A 199 33.10 -23.65 12.73
CA GLY A 199 34.21 -24.53 13.10
C GLY A 199 33.78 -26.00 13.27
N ALA A 200 32.67 -26.39 12.64
CA ALA A 200 32.14 -27.75 12.63
C ALA A 200 32.53 -28.44 11.33
N CYS A 201 33.84 -28.66 11.12
CA CYS A 201 34.37 -29.49 10.03
C CYS A 201 34.62 -30.91 10.53
#